data_AF-A0A7V7ZJK7-F1
#
_entry.id   AF-A0A7V7ZJK7-F1
#
_cell.length_a   1.000
_cell.length_b   1.000
_cell.length_c   1.000
_cell.angle_alpha   90.00
_cell.angle_beta   90.00
_cell.angle_gamma   90.00
#
_symmetry.space_group_name_H-M   'P 1'
#
loop_
_entity.id
_entity.type
_entity.pdbx_description
1 polymer ?
#
loop_
_entity_poly.entity_id
_entity_poly.type
_entity_poly.pdbx_seq_one_letter_code
_entity_poly.pdbx_strand_id
1 'polypeptide(L)' 'MPRSFTIERENLPETVQTWLKAVNLGESDVVELIFTEGEVLLRKPISPELREWARGVADRYDKAFNQLIGL' A
#
# COMPACT_ATOMS: atom_id res chain seq x y z
N MET A 1 -13.47 -4.29 -2.42
CA MET A 1 -12.14 -4.23 -3.09
C MET A 1 -11.49 -2.90 -2.74
N PRO A 2 -10.27 -2.89 -2.19
CA PRO A 2 -9.58 -1.65 -1.85
C PRO A 2 -9.29 -0.85 -3.13
N ARG A 3 -9.57 0.46 -3.10
CA ARG A 3 -9.29 1.36 -4.23
C ARG A 3 -7.88 1.92 -4.05
N SER A 4 -7.01 1.71 -5.04
CA SER A 4 -5.66 2.25 -5.06
C SER A 4 -5.55 3.44 -6.03
N PHE A 5 -4.96 4.53 -5.59
CA PHE A 5 -4.65 5.69 -6.43
C PHE A 5 -3.17 5.99 -6.35
N THR A 6 -2.55 6.20 -7.50
CA THR A 6 -1.18 6.70 -7.62
C THR A 6 -1.27 8.19 -7.88
N ILE A 7 -0.69 9.00 -7.00
CA ILE A 7 -0.74 10.46 -7.09
C ILE A 7 0.65 11.06 -6.84
N GLU A 8 0.95 12.16 -7.51
CA GLU A 8 2.14 12.95 -7.22
C GLU A 8 2.02 13.57 -5.82
N ARG A 9 3.11 13.52 -5.06
CA ARG A 9 3.16 14.01 -3.67
C ARG A 9 2.73 15.47 -3.55
N GLU A 10 3.05 16.27 -4.56
CA GLU A 10 2.77 17.70 -4.63
C GLU A 10 1.27 18.01 -4.65
N ASN A 11 0.48 17.09 -5.19
CA ASN A 11 -0.98 17.20 -5.30
C ASN A 11 -1.70 16.78 -4.01
N LEU A 12 -0.97 16.31 -2.98
CA LEU A 12 -1.54 15.95 -1.68
C LEU A 12 -1.65 17.15 -0.74
N PRO A 13 -2.64 17.18 0.18
CA PRO A 13 -2.70 18.18 1.24
C PRO A 13 -1.42 18.18 2.09
N GLU A 14 -1.01 19.36 2.56
CA GLU A 14 0.22 19.55 3.35
C GLU A 14 0.29 18.64 4.59
N THR A 15 -0.84 18.39 5.24
CA THR A 15 -0.95 17.44 6.35
C THR A 15 -0.52 16.02 5.95
N VAL A 16 -0.97 15.55 4.78
CA VAL A 16 -0.63 14.22 4.26
C VAL A 16 0.84 14.20 3.82
N GLN A 17 1.33 15.28 3.21
CA GLN A 17 2.77 15.41 2.89
C GLN A 17 3.65 15.32 4.14
N THR A 18 3.18 15.85 5.26
CA THR A 18 3.89 15.75 6.55
C THR A 18 3.90 14.32 7.07
N TRP A 19 2.79 13.58 6.94
CA TRP A 19 2.75 12.16 7.29
C TRP A 19 3.74 11.34 6.46
N LEU A 20 3.90 11.64 5.17
CA LEU A 20 4.87 10.97 4.31
C LEU A 20 6.31 11.13 4.80
N LYS A 21 6.67 12.30 5.34
CA LYS A 21 8.00 12.50 5.97
C LYS A 21 8.17 11.59 7.19
N ALA A 22 7.14 11.46 8.02
CA ALA A 22 7.17 10.61 9.22
C ALA A 22 7.32 9.11 8.91
N VAL A 23 6.84 8.66 7.74
CA VAL A 23 6.92 7.26 7.30
C VAL A 23 8.03 6.98 6.28
N ASN A 24 9.03 7.87 6.16
CA ASN A 24 10.16 7.74 5.24
C ASN A 24 9.77 7.69 3.74
N LEU A 25 8.68 8.36 3.39
CA LEU A 25 8.16 8.55 2.02
C LEU A 25 8.26 10.02 1.56
N GLY A 26 8.85 10.91 2.36
CA GLY A 26 8.90 12.35 2.10
C GLY A 26 9.59 12.74 0.79
N GLU A 27 10.60 11.97 0.39
CA GLU A 27 11.38 12.17 -0.84
C GLU A 27 10.79 11.42 -2.05
N SER A 28 9.63 10.80 -1.93
CA SER A 28 9.00 10.09 -3.06
C SER A 28 8.15 11.07 -3.87
N ASP A 29 8.47 11.23 -5.15
CA ASP A 29 7.71 12.10 -6.08
C ASP A 29 6.28 11.60 -6.28
N VAL A 30 6.11 10.29 -6.26
CA VAL A 30 4.84 9.61 -6.47
C VAL A 30 4.57 8.69 -5.29
N VAL A 31 3.31 8.69 -4.85
CA VAL A 31 2.86 7.91 -3.69
C VAL A 31 1.59 7.16 -4.07
N GLU A 32 1.46 5.94 -3.56
CA GLU A 32 0.24 5.17 -3.71
C GLU A 32 -0.59 5.25 -2.43
N LEU A 33 -1.83 5.69 -2.57
CA LEU A 33 -2.87 5.70 -1.55
C LEU A 33 -3.75 4.46 -1.71
N ILE A 34 -3.92 3.67 -0.66
CA ILE A 34 -4.83 2.53 -0.65
C ILE A 34 -5.90 2.76 0.38
N PHE A 35 -7.15 2.83 -0.08
CA PHE A 35 -8.31 2.98 0.78
C PHE A 35 -8.88 1.61 1.14
N THR A 36 -8.95 1.33 2.43
CA THR A 36 -9.65 0.17 3.02
C THR A 36 -10.92 0.65 3.74
N GLU A 37 -11.70 -0.26 4.33
CA GLU A 37 -12.98 0.12 4.97
C GLU A 37 -12.81 1.04 6.19
N GLY A 38 -11.64 1.08 6.83
CA GLY A 38 -11.38 1.93 8.00
C GLY A 38 -10.07 2.72 7.97
N GLU A 39 -9.19 2.46 7.00
CA GLU A 39 -7.82 2.97 7.02
C GLU A 39 -7.34 3.40 5.63
N VAL A 40 -6.39 4.35 5.63
CA VAL A 40 -5.65 4.76 4.44
C VAL A 40 -4.19 4.34 4.59
N LEU A 41 -3.73 3.49 3.67
CA LEU A 41 -2.32 3.08 3.63
C LEU A 41 -1.56 3.95 2.63
N LEU A 42 -0.40 4.45 3.08
CA LEU A 42 0.54 5.23 2.26
C LEU A 42 1.74 4.34 1.94
N ARG A 43 2.05 4.13 0.65
CA ARG A 43 3.23 3.36 0.25
C ARG A 43 3.92 3.93 -0.99
N LYS A 44 5.16 3.49 -1.23
CA LYS A 44 5.80 3.70 -2.53
C LYS A 44 5.01 2.99 -3.62
N PRO A 45 4.91 3.56 -4.83
CA PRO A 45 4.31 2.88 -5.97
C PRO A 45 5.02 1.54 -6.20
N ILE A 46 4.27 0.46 -6.11
CA ILE A 46 4.79 -0.88 -6.43
C ILE A 46 4.67 -1.08 -7.94
N SER A 47 5.74 -1.56 -8.60
CA SER A 47 5.68 -2.01 -10.00
C SER A 47 4.46 -2.93 -10.19
N PRO A 48 3.65 -2.77 -11.24
CA PRO A 48 2.50 -3.66 -11.48
C PRO A 48 2.88 -5.15 -11.41
N GLU A 49 4.05 -5.51 -11.94
CA GLU A 49 4.60 -6.87 -11.93
C GLU A 49 4.95 -7.33 -10.52
N LEU A 50 5.54 -6.44 -9.72
CA LEU A 50 5.86 -6.71 -8.32
C LEU A 50 4.60 -6.83 -7.46
N ARG A 51 3.52 -6.13 -7.83
CA ARG A 51 2.20 -6.23 -7.18
C ARG A 51 1.53 -7.57 -7.50
N GLU A 52 1.57 -8.03 -8.74
CA GLU A 52 1.08 -9.36 -9.13
C GLU A 52 1.88 -10.47 -8.44
N TRP A 53 3.21 -10.34 -8.42
CA TRP A 53 4.07 -11.25 -7.67
C TRP A 53 3.73 -11.28 -6.18
N ALA A 54 3.62 -10.11 -5.53
CA ALA A 54 3.30 -10.01 -4.11
C ALA A 54 1.91 -10.55 -3.76
N ARG A 55 0.91 -10.35 -4.64
CA ARG A 55 -0.43 -10.95 -4.48
C ARG A 55 -0.35 -12.48 -4.50
N GLY A 56 0.44 -13.05 -5.41
CA GLY A 56 0.67 -14.50 -5.46
C GLY A 56 1.49 -15.07 -4.28
N VAL A 57 2.26 -14.24 -3.59
CA VAL A 57 2.98 -14.61 -2.35
C VAL A 57 2.05 -14.51 -1.13
N ALA A 58 1.29 -13.42 -1.02
CA ALA A 58 0.32 -13.21 0.06
C ALA A 58 -0.76 -14.28 0.08
N ASP A 59 -1.35 -14.63 -1.08
CA ASP A 59 -2.36 -15.70 -1.18
C ASP A 59 -1.82 -17.06 -0.71
N ARG A 60 -0.53 -17.34 -0.97
CA ARG A 60 0.12 -18.57 -0.51
C ARG A 60 0.36 -18.56 0.99
N TYR A 61 0.76 -17.41 1.53
CA TYR A 61 0.97 -17.24 2.96
C TYR A 61 -0.34 -17.33 3.74
N ASP A 62 -1.40 -16.65 3.28
CA ASP A 62 -2.73 -16.69 3.89
C ASP A 62 -3.33 -18.10 3.84
N LYS A 63 -3.16 -18.83 2.73
CA LYS A 63 -3.56 -20.25 2.68
C LYS A 63 -2.81 -21.11 3.68
N ALA A 64 -1.49 -20.94 3.78
CA ALA A 64 -0.67 -21.70 4.72
C ALA A 64 -1.00 -21.33 6.18
N PHE A 65 -1.29 -20.06 6.44
CA PHE A 65 -1.67 -19.56 7.75
C PHE A 65 -3.06 -20.08 8.16
N ASN A 66 -4.05 -20.02 7.27
CA ASN A 66 -5.39 -20.58 7.50
C ASN A 66 -5.33 -22.09 7.79
N GLN A 67 -4.52 -22.84 7.04
CA GLN A 67 -4.27 -24.26 7.32
C GLN A 67 -3.62 -24.50 8.69
N LEU A 68 -2.70 -23.64 9.11
CA LEU A 68 -2.03 -23.73 10.41
C LEU A 68 -2.96 -23.42 11.59
N ILE A 69 -3.89 -22.47 11.42
CA ILE A 69 -4.85 -22.07 12.46
C ILE A 69 -6.17 -22.85 12.40
N GLY A 70 -6.33 -23.76 11.44
CA GLY A 70 -7.49 -24.65 11.31
C GLY A 70 -8.75 -24.00 10.72
N LEU A 71 -8.60 -22.94 9.92
CA LEU A 71 -9.67 -22.29 9.14
C LEU A 71 -9.67 -22.74 7.68
#